data_AF-K9P429-F1
#
_entry.id   AF-K9P429-F1
#
_cell.length_a   1.000
_cell.length_b   1.000
_cell.length_c   1.000
_cell.angle_alpha   90.00
_cell.angle_beta   90.00
_cell.angle_gamma   90.00
#
_symmetry.space_group_name_H-M   'P 1'
#
loop_
_entity.id
_entity.type
_entity.pdbx_description
1 polymer ?
#
loop_
_entity_poly.entity_id
_entity_poly.type
_entity_poly.pdbx_seq_one_letter_code
_entity_poly.pdbx_strand_id
1 'polypeptide(L)' 'MTVIDAPTATPSASHSSEGTDPRQAALVASLRARYAIAEQRQDADAKRALFKEAAYLGIRPDAYQGSSSAA' A
#
# COMPACT_ATOMS: atom_id res chain seq x y z
N MET A 1 28.83 -41.07 -11.72
CA MET A 1 27.52 -40.49 -12.08
C MET A 1 26.77 -40.26 -10.78
N THR A 2 27.06 -39.13 -10.12
CA THR A 2 26.42 -38.79 -8.83
C THR A 2 25.53 -37.59 -9.09
N VAL A 3 24.24 -37.84 -9.04
CA VAL A 3 23.19 -36.84 -9.25
C VAL A 3 23.12 -35.90 -8.05
N ILE A 4 22.95 -34.64 -8.39
CA ILE A 4 22.80 -33.45 -7.55
C ILE A 4 21.37 -33.48 -6.99
N ASP A 5 21.18 -33.32 -5.69
CA ASP A 5 19.91 -32.84 -5.16
C ASP A 5 20.20 -31.91 -3.98
N ALA A 6 20.27 -30.62 -4.28
CA ALA A 6 20.20 -29.57 -3.29
C ALA A 6 18.73 -29.20 -3.17
N PRO A 7 18.10 -29.22 -1.98
CA PRO A 7 16.78 -28.63 -1.84
C PRO A 7 16.98 -27.11 -1.95
N THR A 8 16.75 -26.56 -3.15
CA THR A 8 16.40 -25.15 -3.29
C THR A 8 15.14 -24.95 -2.46
N ALA A 9 15.33 -24.48 -1.24
CA ALA A 9 14.28 -23.87 -0.46
C ALA A 9 13.86 -22.59 -1.20
N THR A 10 12.92 -22.76 -2.13
CA THR A 10 12.11 -21.65 -2.64
C THR A 10 11.53 -20.96 -1.42
N PRO A 11 11.72 -19.65 -1.20
CA PRO A 11 10.85 -18.93 -0.29
C PRO A 11 9.47 -18.93 -0.93
N SER A 12 8.71 -19.99 -0.65
CA SER A 12 7.27 -20.02 -0.78
C SER A 12 6.78 -18.95 0.19
N ALA A 13 6.72 -17.71 -0.31
CA ALA A 13 6.03 -16.63 0.36
C ALA A 13 4.55 -17.03 0.40
N SER A 14 4.23 -17.80 1.44
CA SER A 14 2.88 -18.13 1.86
C SER A 14 2.19 -16.82 2.19
N HIS A 15 1.60 -16.18 1.17
CA HIS A 15 0.68 -15.07 1.33
C HIS A 15 -0.65 -15.62 1.83
N SER A 16 -0.72 -15.91 3.13
CA SER A 16 -1.99 -16.14 3.81
C SER A 16 -1.81 -16.06 5.32
N SER A 17 -1.89 -14.83 5.83
CA SER A 17 -2.30 -14.58 7.21
C SER A 17 -3.32 -13.44 7.20
N GLU A 18 -4.57 -13.77 7.51
CA GLU A 18 -5.71 -12.87 7.68
C GLU A 18 -5.53 -11.95 8.90
N GLY A 19 -4.52 -11.09 8.83
CA GLY A 19 -4.28 -9.98 9.74
C GLY A 19 -3.70 -8.85 8.93
N THR A 20 -4.28 -7.65 9.02
CA THR A 20 -3.83 -6.45 8.30
C THR A 20 -2.30 -6.38 8.28
N ASP A 21 -1.71 -6.50 7.10
CA ASP A 21 -0.26 -6.46 6.93
C ASP A 21 0.25 -5.12 7.52
N PRO A 22 1.10 -5.14 8.56
CA PRO A 22 1.55 -3.91 9.23
C PRO A 22 2.30 -2.99 8.27
N ARG A 23 2.95 -3.54 7.24
CA ARG A 23 3.59 -2.77 6.17
C ARG A 23 2.55 -2.03 5.34
N GLN A 24 1.46 -2.71 4.98
CA GLN A 24 0.37 -2.09 4.24
C GLN A 24 -0.32 -1.00 5.07
N ALA A 25 -0.53 -1.23 6.36
CA ALA A 25 -1.08 -0.24 7.28
C ALA A 25 -0.21 1.03 7.36
N ALA A 26 1.12 0.87 7.44
CA ALA A 26 2.05 1.99 7.45
C ALA A 26 2.02 2.81 6.14
N LEU A 27 1.92 2.12 4.99
CA LEU A 27 1.78 2.79 3.68
C LEU A 27 0.49 3.61 3.60
N VAL A 28 -0.64 3.04 4.03
CA VAL A 28 -1.92 3.74 4.06
C VAL A 28 -1.87 4.94 5.01
N ALA A 29 -1.27 4.80 6.20
CA ALA A 29 -1.10 5.91 7.15
C ALA A 29 -0.26 7.06 6.55
N SER A 30 0.82 6.73 5.85
CA SER A 30 1.64 7.72 5.13
C SER A 30 0.86 8.43 4.02
N LEU A 31 0.09 7.69 3.22
CA LEU A 31 -0.76 8.27 2.18
C LEU A 31 -1.83 9.19 2.78
N ARG A 32 -2.45 8.81 3.91
CA ARG A 32 -3.44 9.64 4.63
C ARG A 32 -2.87 10.98 5.06
N ALA A 33 -1.71 10.96 5.73
CA ALA A 33 -1.06 12.19 6.21
C ALA A 33 -0.73 13.14 5.04
N ARG A 34 -0.17 12.59 3.95
CA ARG A 34 0.17 13.40 2.77
C ARG A 34 -1.07 13.91 2.04
N TYR A 35 -2.14 13.12 1.96
CA TYR A 35 -3.39 13.54 1.35
C TYR A 35 -4.05 14.68 2.13
N ALA A 36 -4.07 14.60 3.47
CA ALA A 36 -4.59 15.67 4.33
C ALA A 36 -3.83 16.99 4.12
N ILE A 37 -2.51 16.95 3.96
CA ILE A 37 -1.70 18.14 3.65
C ILE A 37 -2.06 18.69 2.27
N ALA A 38 -2.20 17.82 1.26
CA ALA A 38 -2.58 18.23 -0.09
C ALA A 38 -4.01 18.82 -0.14
N GLU A 39 -4.94 18.29 0.65
CA GLU A 39 -6.27 18.85 0.86
C GLU A 39 -6.21 20.25 1.49
N GLN A 40 -5.49 20.42 2.60
CA GLN A 40 -5.35 21.71 3.29
C GLN A 40 -4.74 22.80 2.39
N ARG A 41 -3.81 22.42 1.51
CA ARG A 41 -3.14 23.33 0.58
C ARG A 41 -3.90 23.53 -0.73
N GLN A 42 -5.02 22.83 -0.93
CA GLN A 42 -5.75 22.73 -2.20
C GLN A 42 -4.84 22.38 -3.39
N ASP A 43 -3.83 21.53 -3.14
CA ASP A 43 -2.79 21.18 -4.09
C ASP A 43 -3.25 20.00 -4.95
N ALA A 44 -3.79 20.33 -6.13
CA ALA A 44 -4.31 19.34 -7.07
C ALA A 44 -3.21 18.43 -7.64
N ASP A 45 -2.00 18.95 -7.85
CA ASP A 45 -0.87 18.18 -8.37
C ASP A 45 -0.37 17.17 -7.34
N ALA A 46 -0.26 17.57 -6.06
CA ALA A 46 0.08 16.67 -4.98
C ALA A 46 -0.97 15.55 -4.81
N LYS A 47 -2.27 15.87 -4.89
CA LYS A 47 -3.33 14.84 -4.89
C LYS A 47 -3.15 13.86 -6.05
N ARG A 48 -2.91 14.36 -7.26
CA ARG A 48 -2.70 13.52 -8.47
C ARG A 48 -1.45 12.65 -8.37
N ALA A 49 -0.37 13.14 -7.77
CA ALA A 49 0.82 12.35 -7.49
C ALA A 49 0.53 11.21 -6.51
N LEU A 50 -0.19 11.49 -5.42
CA LEU A 50 -0.60 10.49 -4.43
C LEU A 50 -1.50 9.41 -5.03
N PHE A 51 -2.42 9.76 -5.94
CA PHE A 51 -3.23 8.79 -6.67
C PHE A 51 -2.38 7.81 -7.50
N LYS A 52 -1.37 8.31 -8.22
CA LYS A 52 -0.48 7.47 -9.02
C LYS A 52 0.34 6.52 -8.14
N GLU A 53 0.86 7.04 -7.02
CA GLU A 53 1.61 6.24 -6.06
C GLU A 53 0.73 5.14 -5.45
N ALA A 54 -0.49 5.49 -5.00
CA ALA A 54 -1.42 4.52 -4.45
C ALA A 54 -1.80 3.43 -5.48
N ALA A 55 -2.00 3.81 -6.75
CA ALA A 55 -2.24 2.85 -7.84
C ALA A 55 -1.08 1.86 -8.03
N TYR A 56 0.18 2.35 -7.97
CA TYR A 56 1.36 1.48 -8.04
C TYR A 56 1.45 0.50 -6.85
N LEU A 57 0.99 0.93 -5.68
CA LEU A 57 0.97 0.12 -4.45
C LEU A 57 -0.26 -0.80 -4.34
N GLY A 58 -1.20 -0.74 -5.30
CA GLY A 58 -2.46 -1.48 -5.23
C GLY A 58 -3.39 -0.99 -4.10
N ILE A 59 -3.21 0.25 -3.64
CA ILE A 59 -4.01 0.87 -2.57
C ILE A 59 -5.14 1.68 -3.20
N ARG A 60 -6.38 1.39 -2.80
CA ARG A 60 -7.55 2.15 -3.27
C ARG A 60 -7.60 3.56 -2.65
N PRO A 61 -8.11 4.57 -3.38
CA PRO A 61 -8.27 5.94 -2.90
C PRO A 61 -9.01 6.04 -1.56
N ASP A 62 -10.11 5.30 -1.43
CA ASP A 62 -10.96 5.30 -0.23
C ASP A 62 -10.20 4.92 1.05
N ALA A 63 -9.10 4.15 0.91
CA ALA A 63 -8.29 3.74 2.05
C ALA A 63 -7.55 4.93 2.69
N TYR A 64 -7.24 5.99 1.95
CA TYR A 64 -6.41 7.10 2.44
C TYR A 64 -7.01 8.50 2.31
N GLN A 65 -8.10 8.65 1.57
CA GLN A 65 -8.82 9.94 1.49
C GLN A 65 -9.67 10.23 2.73
N GLY A 66 -9.88 9.20 3.57
CA GLY A 66 -10.89 9.22 4.63
C GLY A 66 -12.28 9.08 4.01
N SER A 67 -13.21 8.43 4.71
CA SER A 67 -14.61 8.48 4.32
C SER A 67 -15.07 9.93 4.35
N SER A 68 -15.03 10.61 3.21
CA SER A 68 -15.81 11.83 2.98
C SER A 68 -17.28 11.40 2.74
N SER A 69 -17.87 10.74 3.72
CA SER A 69 -19.29 10.39 3.73
C SER A 69 -19.81 10.47 5.17
N ALA A 70 -20.65 11.48 5.40
CA ALA A 70 -21.39 11.85 6.63
C ALA A 70 -20.52 12.44 7.78
N ALA A 71 -20.82 13.59 8.38
CA ALA A 71 -22.08 14.34 8.55
C ALA A 71 -21.83 15.86 8.61
#